data_AF-A0A2V5VV17-F1
#
_entry.id   AF-A0A2V5VV17-F1
#
_cell.length_a   1.000
_cell.length_b   1.000
_cell.length_c   1.000
_cell.angle_alpha   90.00
_cell.angle_beta   90.00
_cell.angle_gamma   90.00
#
_symmetry.space_group_name_H-M   'P 1'
#
loop_
_entity.id
_entity.type
_entity.pdbx_description
1 polymer ?
#
loop_
_entity_poly.entity_id
_entity_poly.type
_entity_poly.pdbx_seq_one_letter_code
_entity_poly.pdbx_strand_id
1 'polypeptide(L)'
;MRSSKVQPFIRFARSRAFTVVELLVAISVLTLIVLVLYGLFDQVQRALRGNVAQVDVLEGGRSATQLMAGDLEQMEAGNLPASTNLYISLTAVPYRQALLVAGTNRTNVLQQLFFSTHANKTWFGTGYRVLLLATNGIANQLAENGVGTLCRYSFPVNDSDFPNLPPPPNNPGAARTNLFWQVMNQPLNSTWSNLTNYQPILDGVVHFRIHAFDTNGMLMVSNIYSNVRIITNVVFQSTATEEIQYTFTNSALPAYLEVQMGVLEPHVLERYKAFPDPTVASNYLARQVGAVHLFQQRIPIHAAK
;
A
#
# COMPACT_ATOMS: atom_id res chain seq x y z
N MET A 1 14.83 6.21 109.95
CA MET A 1 14.14 6.30 108.64
C MET A 1 15.19 6.47 107.55
N ARG A 2 15.32 5.49 106.65
CA ARG A 2 16.43 5.36 105.70
C ARG A 2 15.96 5.86 104.33
N SER A 3 16.55 6.97 103.87
CA SER A 3 16.25 7.60 102.58
C SER A 3 16.84 6.78 101.43
N SER A 4 16.00 6.23 100.54
CA SER A 4 16.43 5.59 99.30
C SER A 4 16.48 6.63 98.19
N LYS A 5 17.68 6.94 97.69
CA LYS A 5 17.86 7.76 96.49
C LYS A 5 17.49 6.91 95.26
N VAL A 6 16.44 7.29 94.55
CA VAL A 6 16.13 6.79 93.20
C VAL A 6 17.02 7.57 92.22
N GLN A 7 17.91 6.88 91.52
CA GLN A 7 18.65 7.45 90.39
C GLN A 7 17.87 7.23 89.09
N PRO A 8 17.58 8.28 88.30
CA PRO A 8 17.02 8.11 86.98
C PRO A 8 18.13 7.75 85.98
N PHE A 9 18.05 6.56 85.38
CA PHE A 9 18.82 6.23 84.19
C PHE A 9 18.24 7.03 83.01
N ILE A 10 18.83 8.20 82.71
CA ILE A 10 18.56 8.90 81.46
C ILE A 10 19.24 8.10 80.34
N ARG A 11 18.46 7.31 79.61
CA ARG A 11 18.87 6.78 78.31
C ARG A 11 18.97 7.96 77.34
N PHE A 12 20.17 8.43 77.09
CA PHE A 12 20.44 9.24 75.89
C PHE A 12 20.18 8.35 74.68
N ALA A 13 19.01 8.50 74.06
CA ALA A 13 18.82 8.08 72.69
C ALA A 13 19.82 8.89 71.85
N ARG A 14 20.89 8.24 71.39
CA ARG A 14 21.80 8.84 70.40
C ARG A 14 20.98 9.13 69.16
N SER A 15 20.51 10.36 69.03
CA SER A 15 19.95 10.85 67.78
C SER A 15 21.12 10.95 66.79
N ARG A 16 21.21 9.99 65.87
CA ARG A 16 22.15 10.05 64.76
C ARG A 16 21.63 11.11 63.80
N ALA A 17 22.25 12.28 63.78
CA ALA A 17 22.00 13.30 62.76
C ALA A 17 22.68 12.86 61.46
N PHE A 18 21.95 12.90 60.34
CA PHE A 18 22.48 12.63 59.00
C PHE A 18 23.58 13.64 58.66
N THR A 19 24.69 13.17 58.09
CA THR A 19 25.80 14.04 57.70
C THR A 19 25.54 14.68 56.33
N VAL A 20 26.09 15.87 56.07
CA VAL A 20 25.95 16.58 54.77
C VAL A 20 26.43 15.72 53.58
N VAL A 21 27.47 14.92 53.79
CA VAL A 21 28.00 13.99 52.79
C VAL A 21 26.96 12.92 52.44
N GLU A 22 26.27 12.38 53.43
CA GLU A 22 25.25 11.35 53.28
C GLU A 22 24.02 11.89 52.52
N LEU A 23 23.67 13.16 52.74
CA LEU A 23 22.61 13.85 51.99
C LEU A 23 23.03 14.16 50.54
N LEU A 24 24.29 14.58 50.31
CA LEU A 24 24.82 14.78 48.96
C LEU A 24 24.88 13.47 48.17
N VAL A 25 25.26 12.37 48.82
CA VAL A 25 25.27 11.03 48.21
C VAL A 25 23.84 10.55 47.94
N ALA A 26 22.91 10.76 48.86
CA ALA A 26 21.50 10.39 48.64
C ALA A 26 20.90 11.13 47.43
N ILE A 27 21.14 12.43 47.31
CA ILE A 27 20.69 13.23 46.18
C ILE A 27 21.36 12.77 44.88
N SER A 28 22.68 12.52 44.88
CA SER A 28 23.38 12.07 43.67
C SER A 28 22.93 10.69 43.19
N VAL A 29 22.62 9.77 44.12
CA VAL A 29 22.05 8.45 43.78
C VAL A 29 20.63 8.60 43.24
N LEU A 30 19.80 9.44 43.86
CA LEU A 30 18.43 9.67 43.40
C LEU A 30 18.40 10.29 42.01
N THR A 31 19.25 11.27 41.73
CA THR A 31 19.34 11.88 40.39
C THR A 31 19.82 10.88 39.34
N LEU A 32 20.81 10.04 39.67
CA LEU A 32 21.28 9.00 38.76
C LEU A 32 20.19 7.97 38.45
N ILE A 33 19.43 7.51 39.45
CA ILE A 33 18.31 6.59 39.24
C ILE A 33 17.24 7.23 38.34
N VAL A 34 16.87 8.49 38.58
CA VAL A 34 15.89 9.20 37.75
C VAL A 34 16.35 9.30 36.30
N LEU A 35 17.63 9.63 36.05
CA LEU A 35 18.17 9.68 34.68
C LEU A 35 18.13 8.32 33.98
N VAL A 36 18.47 7.24 34.70
CA VAL A 36 18.41 5.87 34.15
C VAL A 36 16.97 5.48 33.84
N LEU A 37 16.04 5.67 34.79
CA LEU A 37 14.63 5.34 34.58
C LEU A 37 13.99 6.17 33.47
N TYR A 38 14.36 7.45 33.35
CA TYR A 38 13.91 8.30 32.25
C TYR A 38 14.39 7.77 30.90
N GLY A 39 15.67 7.41 30.78
CA GLY A 39 16.22 6.82 29.56
C GLY A 39 15.54 5.51 29.17
N LEU A 40 15.30 4.62 30.14
CA LEU A 40 14.59 3.36 29.91
C LEU A 40 13.14 3.59 29.48
N PHE A 41 12.45 4.54 30.10
CA PHE A 41 11.07 4.88 29.76
C PHE A 41 10.95 5.42 28.33
N ASP A 42 11.83 6.35 27.93
CA ASP A 42 11.87 6.86 26.56
C ASP A 42 12.13 5.73 25.55
N GLN A 43 13.06 4.82 25.86
CA GLN A 43 13.34 3.67 25.01
C GLN A 43 12.11 2.76 24.84
N VAL A 44 11.39 2.46 25.93
CA VAL A 44 10.16 1.66 25.89
C VAL A 44 9.05 2.37 25.10
N GLN A 45 8.86 3.68 25.30
CA GLN A 45 7.87 4.46 24.56
C GLN A 45 8.17 4.52 23.06
N ARG A 46 9.45 4.68 22.70
CA ARG A 46 9.89 4.67 21.31
C ARG A 46 9.66 3.29 20.68
N ALA A 47 10.02 2.22 21.38
CA ALA A 47 9.78 0.86 20.92
C ALA A 47 8.28 0.57 20.73
N LEU A 48 7.43 0.97 21.69
CA LEU A 48 5.98 0.77 21.61
C LEU A 48 5.36 1.53 20.43
N ARG A 49 5.74 2.80 20.22
CA ARG A 49 5.24 3.60 19.09
C ARG A 49 5.65 3.00 17.74
N GLY A 50 6.88 2.50 17.62
CA GLY A 50 7.35 1.79 16.43
C GLY A 50 6.53 0.52 16.16
N ASN A 51 6.26 -0.28 17.20
CA ASN A 51 5.45 -1.48 17.09
C ASN A 51 4.01 -1.18 16.64
N VAL A 52 3.37 -0.14 17.18
CA VAL A 52 2.00 0.25 16.78
C VAL A 52 1.96 0.65 15.31
N ALA A 53 2.86 1.53 14.87
CA ALA A 53 2.91 1.95 13.47
C ALA A 53 3.15 0.77 12.51
N GLN A 54 3.98 -0.19 12.93
CA GLN A 54 4.22 -1.41 12.16
C GLN A 54 2.97 -2.29 12.09
N VAL A 55 2.26 -2.47 13.20
CA VAL A 55 1.01 -3.27 13.24
C VAL A 55 -0.05 -2.66 12.33
N ASP A 56 -0.23 -1.34 12.35
CA ASP A 56 -1.21 -0.64 11.51
C ASP A 56 -0.94 -0.89 10.01
N VAL A 57 0.33 -0.81 9.59
CA VAL A 57 0.73 -1.08 8.20
C VAL A 57 0.54 -2.56 7.84
N LEU A 58 0.91 -3.47 8.73
CA LEU A 58 0.77 -4.90 8.50
C LEU A 58 -0.70 -5.33 8.41
N GLU A 59 -1.56 -4.76 9.24
CA GLU A 59 -3.00 -5.01 9.21
C GLU A 59 -3.62 -4.46 7.92
N GLY A 60 -3.35 -3.20 7.58
CA GLY A 60 -3.84 -2.58 6.35
C GLY A 60 -3.36 -3.29 5.08
N GLY A 61 -2.05 -3.59 5.00
CA GLY A 61 -1.45 -4.29 3.86
C GLY A 61 -1.98 -5.71 3.68
N ARG A 62 -2.13 -6.47 4.77
CA ARG A 62 -2.71 -7.82 4.72
C ARG A 62 -4.17 -7.79 4.31
N SER A 63 -4.97 -6.87 4.88
CA SER A 63 -6.38 -6.70 4.53
C SER A 63 -6.55 -6.35 3.04
N ALA A 64 -5.78 -5.39 2.54
CA ALA A 64 -5.81 -5.00 1.13
C ALA A 64 -5.41 -6.15 0.19
N THR A 65 -4.35 -6.89 0.54
CA THR A 65 -3.89 -8.04 -0.26
C THR A 65 -4.92 -9.17 -0.24
N GLN A 66 -5.55 -9.46 0.90
CA GLN A 66 -6.59 -10.48 1.02
C GLN A 66 -7.86 -10.11 0.23
N LEU A 67 -8.28 -8.86 0.29
CA LEU A 67 -9.42 -8.34 -0.48
C LEU A 67 -9.16 -8.46 -2.00
N MET A 68 -7.96 -8.06 -2.43
CA MET A 68 -7.57 -8.18 -3.83
C MET A 68 -7.46 -9.64 -4.29
N ALA A 69 -6.86 -10.51 -3.46
CA ALA A 69 -6.78 -11.93 -3.76
C ALA A 69 -8.18 -12.55 -3.94
N GLY A 70 -9.10 -12.26 -3.03
CA GLY A 70 -10.48 -12.76 -3.12
C GLY A 70 -11.22 -12.29 -4.38
N ASP A 71 -11.00 -11.06 -4.84
CA ASP A 71 -11.57 -10.60 -6.11
C ASP A 71 -10.90 -11.29 -7.31
N LEU A 72 -9.57 -11.44 -7.29
CA LEU A 72 -8.80 -11.99 -8.42
C LEU A 72 -9.03 -13.49 -8.60
N GLU A 73 -9.24 -14.25 -7.53
CA GLU A 73 -9.59 -15.68 -7.61
C GLU A 73 -10.91 -15.93 -8.34
N GLN A 74 -11.82 -14.94 -8.32
CA GLN A 74 -13.13 -14.98 -8.98
C GLN A 74 -13.09 -14.50 -10.44
N MET A 75 -11.90 -14.23 -10.98
CA MET A 75 -11.74 -13.77 -12.35
C MET A 75 -12.29 -14.79 -13.34
N GLU A 76 -13.07 -14.31 -14.31
CA GLU A 76 -13.68 -15.14 -15.33
C GLU A 76 -13.54 -14.51 -16.72
N ALA A 77 -13.35 -15.36 -17.72
CA ALA A 77 -13.24 -14.94 -19.11
C ALA A 77 -14.63 -14.80 -19.74
N GLY A 78 -14.90 -13.67 -20.38
CA GLY A 78 -16.17 -13.42 -21.06
C GLY A 78 -16.43 -14.31 -22.28
N ASN A 79 -15.40 -14.97 -22.81
CA ASN A 79 -15.47 -15.81 -24.03
C ASN A 79 -16.02 -15.08 -25.27
N LEU A 80 -15.90 -13.75 -25.31
CA LEU A 80 -16.37 -12.92 -26.41
C LEU A 80 -15.19 -12.36 -27.24
N PRO A 81 -15.27 -12.36 -28.58
CA PRO A 81 -14.20 -11.86 -29.43
C PRO A 81 -13.80 -10.43 -29.07
N ALA A 82 -12.49 -10.21 -28.87
CA ALA A 82 -11.90 -8.91 -28.54
C ALA A 82 -12.42 -8.23 -27.25
N SER A 83 -13.16 -8.96 -26.40
CA SER A 83 -13.49 -8.50 -25.04
C SER A 83 -12.26 -8.63 -24.15
N THR A 84 -11.87 -7.56 -23.47
CA THR A 84 -10.76 -7.57 -22.49
C THR A 84 -11.24 -8.22 -21.20
N ASN A 85 -10.58 -9.30 -20.78
CA ASN A 85 -10.87 -9.99 -19.52
C ASN A 85 -9.91 -9.56 -18.41
N LEU A 86 -8.66 -9.27 -18.77
CA LEU A 86 -7.63 -8.82 -17.85
C LEU A 86 -6.72 -7.81 -18.57
N TYR A 87 -6.41 -6.72 -17.89
CA TYR A 87 -5.47 -5.72 -18.35
C TYR A 87 -4.60 -5.24 -17.20
N ILE A 88 -3.29 -5.26 -17.43
CA ILE A 88 -2.29 -4.78 -16.46
C ILE A 88 -1.35 -3.85 -17.22
N SER A 89 -1.17 -2.63 -16.75
CA SER A 89 -0.24 -1.67 -17.36
C SER A 89 0.30 -0.69 -16.33
N LEU A 90 1.27 0.13 -16.70
CA LEU A 90 1.78 1.19 -15.85
C LEU A 90 0.76 2.32 -15.69
N THR A 91 0.79 2.94 -14.51
CA THR A 91 0.00 4.13 -14.18
C THR A 91 0.88 5.36 -14.01
N ALA A 92 2.14 5.16 -13.61
CA ALA A 92 3.12 6.21 -13.43
C ALA A 92 4.49 5.74 -13.92
N VAL A 93 5.39 6.69 -14.18
CA VAL A 93 6.80 6.39 -14.47
C VAL A 93 7.41 5.71 -13.23
N PRO A 94 8.08 4.55 -13.38
CA PRO A 94 8.72 3.89 -12.26
C PRO A 94 9.74 4.78 -11.53
N TYR A 95 9.68 4.78 -10.20
CA TYR A 95 10.50 5.63 -9.34
C TYR A 95 11.72 4.86 -8.83
N ARG A 96 12.94 5.38 -9.06
CA ARG A 96 14.17 4.76 -8.53
C ARG A 96 14.46 5.27 -7.12
N GLN A 97 14.46 4.37 -6.16
CA GLN A 97 14.76 4.61 -4.76
C GLN A 97 16.17 4.07 -4.44
N ALA A 98 17.04 4.92 -3.90
CA ALA A 98 18.38 4.49 -3.48
C ALA A 98 18.29 3.57 -2.24
N LEU A 99 19.05 2.49 -2.26
CA LEU A 99 19.19 1.60 -1.10
C LEU A 99 20.30 2.11 -0.18
N LEU A 100 20.36 1.56 1.05
CA LEU A 100 21.38 1.92 2.05
C LEU A 100 22.80 1.61 1.58
N VAL A 101 22.96 0.64 0.66
CA VAL A 101 24.24 0.31 0.03
C VAL A 101 24.45 1.18 -1.19
N ALA A 102 25.55 1.95 -1.18
CA ALA A 102 25.91 2.85 -2.27
C ALA A 102 25.95 2.13 -3.63
N GLY A 103 25.32 2.73 -4.64
CA GLY A 103 25.25 2.17 -6.00
C GLY A 103 24.16 1.13 -6.22
N THR A 104 23.40 0.76 -5.19
CA THR A 104 22.24 -0.14 -5.33
C THR A 104 20.93 0.66 -5.27
N ASN A 105 20.01 0.38 -6.19
CA ASN A 105 18.72 1.05 -6.28
C ASN A 105 17.59 0.02 -6.34
N ARG A 106 16.47 0.32 -5.70
CA ARG A 106 15.19 -0.35 -5.89
C ARG A 106 14.34 0.44 -6.87
N THR A 107 13.72 -0.22 -7.84
CA THR A 107 12.74 0.41 -8.71
C THR A 107 11.35 0.17 -8.14
N ASN A 108 10.68 1.25 -7.76
CA ASN A 108 9.28 1.24 -7.37
C ASN A 108 8.40 1.44 -8.60
N VAL A 109 7.35 0.64 -8.71
CA VAL A 109 6.53 0.54 -9.90
C VAL A 109 5.10 0.69 -9.44
N LEU A 110 4.30 1.50 -10.14
CA LEU A 110 2.87 1.61 -9.90
C LEU A 110 2.13 1.18 -11.17
N GLN A 111 1.52 0.01 -11.11
CA GLN A 111 0.66 -0.52 -12.15
C GLN A 111 -0.82 -0.26 -11.84
N GLN A 112 -1.63 -0.45 -12.85
CA GLN A 112 -3.08 -0.53 -12.79
C GLN A 112 -3.51 -1.88 -13.29
N LEU A 113 -4.64 -2.31 -12.76
CA LEU A 113 -5.22 -3.61 -13.02
C LEU A 113 -6.70 -3.44 -13.34
N PHE A 114 -7.17 -4.14 -14.36
CA PHE A 114 -8.58 -4.37 -14.63
C PHE A 114 -8.79 -5.85 -14.84
N PHE A 115 -9.89 -6.38 -14.32
CA PHE A 115 -10.34 -7.73 -14.62
C PHE A 115 -11.85 -7.84 -14.57
N SER A 116 -12.36 -8.85 -15.27
CA SER A 116 -13.77 -9.22 -15.29
C SER A 116 -14.04 -10.40 -14.36
N THR A 117 -15.16 -10.34 -13.66
CA THR A 117 -15.71 -11.44 -12.84
C THR A 117 -17.19 -11.62 -13.22
N HIS A 118 -17.71 -12.83 -13.05
CA HIS A 118 -19.11 -13.13 -13.29
C HIS A 118 -19.75 -13.68 -12.03
N ALA A 119 -20.92 -13.14 -11.67
CA ALA A 119 -21.72 -13.68 -10.58
C ALA A 119 -23.19 -13.68 -11.00
N ASN A 120 -23.78 -14.86 -11.04
CA ASN A 120 -25.18 -15.09 -11.43
C ASN A 120 -25.50 -14.62 -12.87
N LYS A 121 -26.11 -13.43 -13.00
CA LYS A 121 -26.53 -12.83 -14.27
C LYS A 121 -25.91 -11.44 -14.48
N THR A 122 -24.81 -11.19 -13.77
CA THR A 122 -24.16 -9.89 -13.73
C THR A 122 -22.66 -10.09 -13.84
N TRP A 123 -22.08 -9.38 -14.81
CA TRP A 123 -20.66 -9.20 -14.95
C TRP A 123 -20.20 -7.98 -14.16
N PHE A 124 -19.05 -8.09 -13.52
CA PHE A 124 -18.40 -6.98 -12.85
C PHE A 124 -17.05 -6.72 -13.47
N GLY A 125 -16.80 -5.47 -13.83
CA GLY A 125 -15.48 -4.98 -14.16
C GLY A 125 -14.89 -4.36 -12.91
N THR A 126 -13.77 -4.89 -12.43
CA THR A 126 -13.10 -4.37 -11.23
C THR A 126 -11.73 -3.85 -11.60
N GLY A 127 -11.41 -2.65 -11.12
CA GLY A 127 -10.17 -1.95 -11.36
C GLY A 127 -9.47 -1.59 -10.07
N TYR A 128 -8.14 -1.77 -10.04
CA TYR A 128 -7.27 -1.33 -8.96
C TYR A 128 -6.23 -0.36 -9.49
N ARG A 129 -6.05 0.76 -8.77
CA ARG A 129 -5.11 1.82 -9.14
C ARG A 129 -4.55 2.48 -7.89
N VAL A 130 -3.33 2.99 -7.99
CA VAL A 130 -2.76 3.87 -6.96
C VAL A 130 -3.00 5.32 -7.39
N LEU A 131 -3.80 6.03 -6.61
CA LEU A 131 -4.33 7.36 -6.92
C LEU A 131 -3.95 8.37 -5.83
N LEU A 132 -4.00 9.64 -6.18
CA LEU A 132 -3.96 10.75 -5.23
C LEU A 132 -5.39 11.13 -4.86
N LEU A 133 -5.58 11.37 -3.57
CA LEU A 133 -6.85 11.83 -3.00
C LEU A 133 -6.78 13.33 -2.79
N ALA A 134 -7.86 14.02 -3.16
CA ALA A 134 -8.08 15.39 -2.75
C ALA A 134 -8.36 15.47 -1.24
N THR A 135 -8.38 16.69 -0.68
CA THR A 135 -8.62 16.94 0.76
C THR A 135 -9.93 16.33 1.28
N ASN A 136 -10.92 16.16 0.41
CA ASN A 136 -12.21 15.52 0.72
C ASN A 136 -12.18 13.98 0.66
N GLY A 137 -11.02 13.37 0.45
CA GLY A 137 -10.85 11.91 0.36
C GLY A 137 -11.26 11.29 -0.97
N ILE A 138 -11.60 12.10 -1.99
CA ILE A 138 -12.01 11.63 -3.31
C ILE A 138 -10.80 11.57 -4.23
N ALA A 139 -10.61 10.45 -4.92
CA ALA A 139 -9.53 10.30 -5.88
C ALA A 139 -9.72 11.25 -7.09
N ASN A 140 -8.67 11.98 -7.44
CA ASN A 140 -8.72 13.00 -8.48
C ASN A 140 -7.61 12.89 -9.53
N GLN A 141 -6.49 12.26 -9.20
CA GLN A 141 -5.29 12.19 -10.04
C GLN A 141 -4.55 10.86 -9.84
N LEU A 142 -3.66 10.52 -10.79
CA LEU A 142 -2.75 9.39 -10.65
C LEU A 142 -1.60 9.73 -9.69
N ALA A 143 -1.05 8.72 -9.03
CA ALA A 143 0.09 8.87 -8.12
C ALA A 143 1.44 8.99 -8.88
N GLU A 144 1.59 10.02 -9.70
CA GLU A 144 2.78 10.23 -10.55
C GLU A 144 4.08 10.42 -9.74
N ASN A 145 3.98 10.86 -8.49
CA ASN A 145 5.14 11.07 -7.61
C ASN A 145 5.60 9.80 -6.88
N GLY A 146 5.11 8.61 -7.27
CA GLY A 146 5.58 7.32 -6.77
C GLY A 146 5.01 6.89 -5.41
N VAL A 147 4.04 7.65 -4.86
CA VAL A 147 3.29 7.26 -3.66
C VAL A 147 1.85 7.75 -3.74
N GLY A 148 0.92 6.93 -3.29
CA GLY A 148 -0.49 7.30 -3.22
C GLY A 148 -1.30 6.30 -2.44
N THR A 149 -2.61 6.31 -2.68
CA THR A 149 -3.56 5.41 -2.04
C THR A 149 -4.03 4.38 -3.06
N LEU A 150 -3.97 3.10 -2.71
CA LEU A 150 -4.61 2.04 -3.49
C LEU A 150 -6.11 2.22 -3.41
N CYS A 151 -6.75 2.36 -4.56
CA CYS A 151 -8.18 2.49 -4.68
C CYS A 151 -8.76 1.41 -5.60
N ARG A 152 -10.02 1.06 -5.36
CA ARG A 152 -10.78 0.06 -6.12
C ARG A 152 -12.04 0.67 -6.69
N TYR A 153 -12.36 0.31 -7.93
CA TYR A 153 -13.64 0.62 -8.56
C TYR A 153 -14.23 -0.65 -9.14
N SER A 154 -15.49 -0.94 -8.86
CA SER A 154 -16.20 -2.08 -9.44
C SER A 154 -17.50 -1.58 -10.07
N PHE A 155 -17.74 -1.99 -11.32
CA PHE A 155 -18.93 -1.59 -12.08
C PHE A 155 -19.69 -2.81 -12.58
N PRO A 156 -21.00 -2.94 -12.28
CA PRO A 156 -21.82 -4.06 -12.73
C PRO A 156 -22.43 -3.82 -14.12
N VAL A 157 -22.59 -4.89 -14.89
CA VAL A 157 -23.29 -4.96 -16.17
C VAL A 157 -24.09 -6.26 -16.24
N ASN A 158 -25.33 -6.22 -16.74
CA ASN A 158 -26.13 -7.43 -16.90
C ASN A 158 -25.57 -8.33 -18.02
N ASP A 159 -25.80 -9.64 -17.94
CA ASP A 159 -25.36 -10.61 -18.96
C ASP A 159 -25.78 -10.24 -20.39
N SER A 160 -26.98 -9.67 -20.55
CA SER A 160 -27.49 -9.28 -21.88
C SER A 160 -26.74 -8.12 -22.51
N ASP A 161 -26.10 -7.29 -21.69
CA ASP A 161 -25.40 -6.08 -22.14
C ASP A 161 -23.89 -6.33 -22.28
N PHE A 162 -23.34 -7.30 -21.53
CA PHE A 162 -21.91 -7.62 -21.53
C PHE A 162 -21.38 -7.93 -22.95
N PRO A 163 -20.20 -7.38 -23.34
CA PRO A 163 -19.26 -6.58 -22.56
C PRO A 163 -19.53 -5.07 -22.66
N ASN A 164 -20.60 -4.69 -23.34
CA ASN A 164 -20.95 -3.30 -23.61
C ASN A 164 -21.73 -2.71 -22.44
N LEU A 165 -21.68 -1.39 -22.30
CA LEU A 165 -22.62 -0.70 -21.44
C LEU A 165 -23.91 -0.42 -22.21
N PRO A 166 -25.09 -0.48 -21.55
CA PRO A 166 -26.31 0.06 -22.13
C PRO A 166 -26.12 1.57 -22.38
N PRO A 167 -26.66 2.11 -23.49
CA PRO A 167 -26.56 3.54 -23.75
C PRO A 167 -27.28 4.34 -22.64
N PRO A 168 -26.80 5.55 -22.30
CA PRO A 168 -27.43 6.37 -21.29
C PRO A 168 -28.92 6.62 -21.62
N PRO A 169 -29.84 6.57 -20.63
CA PRO A 169 -31.27 6.78 -20.90
C PRO A 169 -31.56 8.14 -21.56
N ASN A 170 -30.74 9.14 -21.27
CA ASN A 170 -30.81 10.50 -21.81
C ASN A 170 -30.11 10.67 -23.17
N ASN A 171 -29.35 9.69 -23.65
CA ASN A 171 -28.74 9.71 -24.98
C ASN A 171 -28.64 8.30 -25.59
N PRO A 172 -29.75 7.72 -26.08
CA PRO A 172 -29.77 6.37 -26.64
C PRO A 172 -28.88 6.16 -27.88
N GLY A 173 -28.49 7.25 -28.55
CA GLY A 173 -27.61 7.23 -29.72
C GLY A 173 -26.12 7.35 -29.39
N ALA A 174 -25.72 7.40 -28.12
CA ALA A 174 -24.31 7.45 -27.73
C ALA A 174 -23.55 6.21 -28.22
N ALA A 175 -22.29 6.39 -28.62
CA ALA A 175 -21.42 5.27 -28.94
C ALA A 175 -21.35 4.31 -27.74
N ARG A 176 -21.59 3.01 -27.98
CA ARG A 176 -21.47 1.99 -26.95
C ARG A 176 -20.01 1.92 -26.48
N THR A 177 -19.79 2.20 -25.20
CA THR A 177 -18.52 1.89 -24.53
C THR A 177 -18.59 0.47 -23.96
N ASN A 178 -17.48 -0.07 -23.49
CA ASN A 178 -17.42 -1.38 -22.87
C ASN A 178 -17.01 -1.29 -21.40
N LEU A 179 -17.19 -2.41 -20.69
CA LEU A 179 -16.90 -2.53 -19.26
C LEU A 179 -15.44 -2.20 -18.91
N PHE A 180 -14.50 -2.60 -19.77
CA PHE A 180 -13.09 -2.24 -19.63
C PHE A 180 -12.91 -0.72 -19.62
N TRP A 181 -13.41 -0.01 -20.63
CA TRP A 181 -13.31 1.45 -20.70
C TRP A 181 -14.10 2.13 -19.58
N GLN A 182 -15.24 1.59 -19.15
CA GLN A 182 -15.97 2.14 -18.00
C GLN A 182 -15.11 2.22 -16.75
N VAL A 183 -14.34 1.17 -16.48
CA VAL A 183 -13.50 1.04 -15.29
C VAL A 183 -12.13 1.66 -15.50
N MET A 184 -11.62 1.64 -16.73
CA MET A 184 -10.26 2.07 -17.05
C MET A 184 -10.13 3.43 -17.71
N ASN A 185 -11.23 4.15 -17.99
CA ASN A 185 -11.18 5.47 -18.60
C ASN A 185 -10.38 6.48 -17.76
N GLN A 186 -9.11 6.60 -18.14
CA GLN A 186 -8.27 7.79 -18.11
C GLN A 186 -7.53 7.81 -19.45
N PRO A 187 -7.83 8.72 -20.38
CA PRO A 187 -6.85 9.07 -21.40
C PRO A 187 -5.72 9.87 -20.75
N LEU A 188 -4.55 9.90 -21.39
CA LEU A 188 -3.53 10.93 -21.21
C LEU A 188 -4.04 12.36 -21.55
N ASN A 189 -5.37 12.56 -21.63
CA ASN A 189 -6.09 13.82 -21.74
C ASN A 189 -7.35 13.80 -20.84
N SER A 190 -7.66 14.93 -20.21
CA SER A 190 -8.47 15.05 -18.99
C SER A 190 -9.99 15.08 -19.20
N THR A 191 -10.52 14.79 -20.39
CA THR A 191 -11.89 15.21 -20.74
C THR A 191 -12.99 14.32 -20.13
N TRP A 192 -12.71 13.05 -19.82
CA TRP A 192 -13.64 12.15 -19.12
C TRP A 192 -12.88 11.22 -18.18
N SER A 193 -12.85 11.56 -16.89
CA SER A 193 -12.15 10.82 -15.85
C SER A 193 -13.13 10.07 -14.94
N ASN A 194 -12.91 8.78 -14.72
CA ASN A 194 -13.69 7.98 -13.77
C ASN A 194 -13.03 7.84 -12.39
N LEU A 195 -11.94 8.58 -12.11
CA LEU A 195 -11.19 8.43 -10.85
C LEU A 195 -12.05 8.69 -9.62
N THR A 196 -13.04 9.57 -9.71
CA THR A 196 -13.96 9.86 -8.59
C THR A 196 -14.81 8.67 -8.16
N ASN A 197 -14.92 7.63 -8.99
CA ASN A 197 -15.65 6.39 -8.65
C ASN A 197 -14.77 5.37 -7.90
N TYR A 198 -13.46 5.61 -7.82
CA TYR A 198 -12.54 4.73 -7.10
C TYR A 198 -12.61 5.01 -5.60
N GLN A 199 -12.83 3.95 -4.82
CA GLN A 199 -12.90 3.97 -3.37
C GLN A 199 -11.53 3.64 -2.77
N PRO A 200 -11.06 4.39 -1.76
CA PRO A 200 -9.77 4.12 -1.13
C PRO A 200 -9.80 2.82 -0.30
N ILE A 201 -8.69 2.07 -0.35
CA ILE A 201 -8.47 0.84 0.41
C ILE A 201 -7.32 1.03 1.39
N LEU A 202 -6.16 1.47 0.87
CA LEU A 202 -4.92 1.52 1.64
C LEU A 202 -4.07 2.70 1.21
N ASP A 203 -3.68 3.55 2.17
CA ASP A 203 -2.82 4.69 1.92
C ASP A 203 -1.33 4.33 2.00
N GLY A 204 -0.46 5.17 1.43
CA GLY A 204 0.99 4.99 1.50
C GLY A 204 1.55 3.91 0.58
N VAL A 205 0.83 3.53 -0.48
CA VAL A 205 1.31 2.55 -1.45
C VAL A 205 2.36 3.20 -2.35
N VAL A 206 3.58 2.67 -2.28
CA VAL A 206 4.76 3.13 -3.04
C VAL A 206 5.16 2.15 -4.13
N HIS A 207 4.74 0.90 -4.03
CA HIS A 207 5.01 -0.14 -5.02
C HIS A 207 3.74 -0.96 -5.20
N PHE A 208 3.32 -1.18 -6.43
CA PHE A 208 2.20 -2.01 -6.80
C PHE A 208 2.45 -2.61 -8.18
N ARG A 209 2.74 -3.91 -8.21
CA ARG A 209 3.16 -4.64 -9.41
C ARG A 209 2.42 -5.97 -9.49
N ILE A 210 2.02 -6.34 -10.69
CA ILE A 210 1.32 -7.59 -11.00
C ILE A 210 2.04 -8.29 -12.15
N HIS A 211 2.32 -9.57 -11.95
CA HIS A 211 2.87 -10.46 -12.97
C HIS A 211 1.94 -11.63 -13.27
N ALA A 212 1.86 -11.98 -14.54
CA ALA A 212 1.08 -13.11 -15.02
C ALA A 212 1.97 -14.34 -15.27
N PHE A 213 1.52 -15.50 -14.80
CA PHE A 213 2.20 -16.77 -14.97
C PHE A 213 1.31 -17.76 -15.73
N ASP A 214 1.94 -18.59 -16.56
CA ASP A 214 1.28 -19.66 -17.30
C ASP A 214 0.99 -20.88 -16.41
N THR A 215 0.38 -21.92 -17.00
CA THR A 215 0.02 -23.18 -16.32
C THR A 215 1.23 -23.98 -15.84
N ASN A 216 2.43 -23.72 -16.39
CA ASN A 216 3.68 -24.32 -15.92
C ASN A 216 4.32 -23.50 -14.78
N GLY A 217 3.68 -22.40 -14.36
CA GLY A 217 4.19 -21.50 -13.34
C GLY A 217 5.31 -20.58 -13.83
N MET A 218 5.50 -20.45 -15.14
CA MET A 218 6.51 -19.58 -15.75
C MET A 218 5.96 -18.19 -16.02
N LEU A 219 6.81 -17.17 -15.84
CA LEU A 219 6.45 -15.78 -16.11
C LEU A 219 6.15 -15.61 -17.61
N MET A 220 5.01 -15.02 -17.92
CA MET A 220 4.61 -14.78 -19.31
C MET A 220 5.36 -13.55 -19.84
N VAL A 221 6.32 -13.75 -20.75
CA VAL A 221 7.15 -12.67 -21.31
C VAL A 221 7.06 -12.56 -22.84
N SER A 222 6.29 -13.42 -23.48
CA SER A 222 6.25 -13.56 -24.93
C SER A 222 4.83 -13.75 -25.46
N ASN A 223 4.59 -13.20 -26.64
CA ASN A 223 3.28 -13.16 -27.29
C ASN A 223 3.02 -14.45 -28.08
N ILE A 224 2.91 -15.58 -27.38
CA ILE A 224 2.76 -16.92 -28.00
C ILE A 224 1.29 -17.22 -28.35
N TYR A 225 0.34 -16.58 -27.68
CA TYR A 225 -1.09 -16.81 -27.84
C TYR A 225 -1.76 -15.62 -28.55
N SER A 226 -2.63 -15.89 -29.53
CA SER A 226 -3.29 -14.85 -30.34
C SER A 226 -4.28 -13.97 -29.56
N ASN A 227 -4.77 -14.45 -28.43
CA ASN A 227 -5.70 -13.81 -27.50
C ASN A 227 -5.00 -13.24 -26.25
N VAL A 228 -3.67 -13.21 -26.23
CA VAL A 228 -2.88 -12.61 -25.15
C VAL A 228 -1.86 -11.67 -25.77
N ARG A 229 -2.03 -10.37 -25.53
CA ARG A 229 -1.05 -9.37 -25.92
C ARG A 229 -0.13 -9.03 -24.75
N ILE A 230 1.15 -9.34 -24.92
CA ILE A 230 2.22 -9.01 -23.97
C ILE A 230 3.15 -7.99 -24.62
N ILE A 231 3.41 -6.89 -23.92
CA ILE A 231 4.47 -5.95 -24.26
C ILE A 231 5.50 -5.98 -23.14
N THR A 232 6.73 -6.36 -23.46
CA THR A 232 7.89 -6.21 -22.57
C THR A 232 8.57 -4.88 -22.83
N ASN A 233 9.29 -4.38 -21.82
CA ASN A 233 10.01 -3.11 -21.90
C ASN A 233 9.12 -1.93 -22.30
N VAL A 234 7.97 -1.81 -21.64
CA VAL A 234 6.97 -0.80 -21.97
C VAL A 234 7.59 0.59 -21.94
N VAL A 235 7.35 1.37 -23.00
CA VAL A 235 7.70 2.80 -23.02
C VAL A 235 6.52 3.58 -22.43
N PHE A 236 6.75 4.25 -21.31
CA PHE A 236 5.75 5.08 -20.63
C PHE A 236 6.26 6.51 -20.55
N GLN A 237 5.48 7.48 -21.05
CA GLN A 237 5.87 8.90 -21.13
C GLN A 237 7.32 9.09 -21.64
N SER A 238 7.65 8.48 -22.79
CA SER A 238 8.99 8.49 -23.42
C SER A 238 10.13 7.82 -22.65
N THR A 239 9.85 7.17 -21.51
CA THR A 239 10.84 6.44 -20.72
C THR A 239 10.67 4.94 -20.95
N ALA A 240 11.73 4.27 -21.42
CA ALA A 240 11.76 2.81 -21.47
C ALA A 240 11.83 2.24 -20.05
N THR A 241 10.95 1.30 -19.75
CA THR A 241 10.90 0.60 -18.45
C THR A 241 11.30 -0.86 -18.65
N GLU A 242 11.54 -1.59 -17.56
CA GLU A 242 11.71 -3.06 -17.58
C GLU A 242 10.38 -3.78 -17.30
N GLU A 243 9.27 -3.06 -17.43
CA GLU A 243 7.95 -3.54 -17.02
C GLU A 243 7.19 -4.17 -18.17
N ILE A 244 6.27 -5.07 -17.78
CA ILE A 244 5.46 -5.86 -18.69
C ILE A 244 4.02 -5.37 -18.62
N GLN A 245 3.45 -5.09 -19.78
CA GLN A 245 2.01 -4.87 -19.94
C GLN A 245 1.35 -6.14 -20.44
N TYR A 246 0.22 -6.49 -19.83
CA TYR A 246 -0.59 -7.64 -20.20
C TYR A 246 -1.97 -7.21 -20.66
N THR A 247 -2.48 -7.88 -21.70
CA THR A 247 -3.87 -7.75 -22.13
C THR A 247 -4.35 -9.14 -22.55
N PHE A 248 -5.28 -9.71 -21.80
CA PHE A 248 -5.90 -10.99 -22.10
C PHE A 248 -7.31 -10.74 -22.63
N THR A 249 -7.63 -11.34 -23.78
CA THR A 249 -8.93 -11.17 -24.43
C THR A 249 -9.59 -12.52 -24.73
N ASN A 250 -10.83 -12.48 -25.20
CA ASN A 250 -11.59 -13.66 -25.62
C ASN A 250 -11.81 -14.63 -24.45
N SER A 251 -11.18 -15.79 -24.49
CA SER A 251 -11.21 -16.83 -23.45
C SER A 251 -9.92 -16.90 -22.64
N ALA A 252 -8.96 -15.99 -22.87
CA ALA A 252 -7.66 -16.06 -22.23
C ALA A 252 -7.68 -15.52 -20.80
N LEU A 253 -7.02 -16.22 -19.90
CA LEU A 253 -6.63 -15.80 -18.55
C LEU A 253 -5.27 -16.43 -18.20
N PRO A 254 -4.44 -15.78 -17.37
CA PRO A 254 -3.25 -16.42 -16.83
C PRO A 254 -3.63 -17.46 -15.77
N ALA A 255 -2.79 -18.47 -15.54
CA ALA A 255 -3.05 -19.48 -14.52
C ALA A 255 -2.82 -18.94 -13.10
N TYR A 256 -1.84 -18.04 -12.95
CA TYR A 256 -1.57 -17.35 -11.69
C TYR A 256 -1.27 -15.88 -11.91
N LEU A 257 -1.66 -15.06 -10.94
CA LEU A 257 -1.21 -13.68 -10.81
C LEU A 257 -0.36 -13.56 -9.55
N GLU A 258 0.80 -12.94 -9.65
CA GLU A 258 1.57 -12.52 -8.48
C GLU A 258 1.38 -11.02 -8.28
N VAL A 259 0.86 -10.65 -7.12
CA VAL A 259 0.72 -9.26 -6.69
C VAL A 259 1.83 -8.94 -5.71
N GLN A 260 2.53 -7.84 -5.95
CA GLN A 260 3.53 -7.26 -5.06
C GLN A 260 3.07 -5.86 -4.67
N MET A 261 3.02 -5.57 -3.37
CA MET A 261 2.60 -4.29 -2.83
C MET A 261 3.59 -3.81 -1.76
N GLY A 262 4.11 -2.59 -1.91
CA GLY A 262 4.97 -1.93 -0.94
C GLY A 262 4.22 -0.77 -0.29
N VAL A 263 4.17 -0.75 1.04
CA VAL A 263 3.41 0.21 1.84
C VAL A 263 4.34 0.94 2.79
N LEU A 264 4.25 2.26 2.80
CA LEU A 264 5.06 3.16 3.62
C LEU A 264 4.44 3.34 5.02
N GLU A 265 5.29 3.47 6.04
CA GLU A 265 4.83 3.77 7.39
C GLU A 265 4.09 5.14 7.49
N PRO A 266 3.02 5.24 8.30
CA PRO A 266 2.14 6.42 8.31
C PRO A 266 2.86 7.73 8.63
N HIS A 267 3.77 7.73 9.62
CA HIS A 267 4.50 8.93 10.02
C HIS A 267 5.47 9.43 8.93
N VAL A 268 6.00 8.51 8.12
CA VAL A 268 6.85 8.84 6.97
C VAL A 268 5.98 9.41 5.84
N LEU A 269 4.79 8.83 5.63
CA LEU A 269 3.82 9.33 4.66
C LEU A 269 3.33 10.73 5.01
N GLU A 270 3.00 11.00 6.27
CA GLU A 270 2.60 12.34 6.74
C GLU A 270 3.71 13.36 6.49
N ARG A 271 4.96 13.02 6.79
CA ARG A 271 6.10 13.88 6.53
C ARG A 271 6.33 14.09 5.04
N TYR A 272 6.15 13.05 4.22
CA TYR A 272 6.20 13.17 2.76
C TYR A 272 5.15 14.17 2.25
N LYS A 273 3.90 14.05 2.70
CA LYS A 273 2.78 14.93 2.33
C LYS A 273 2.98 16.37 2.79
N ALA A 274 3.77 16.61 3.83
CA ALA A 274 4.08 17.94 4.34
C ALA A 274 5.08 18.73 3.47
N PHE A 275 5.79 18.07 2.54
CA PHE A 275 6.70 18.77 1.62
C PHE A 275 5.91 19.40 0.45
N PRO A 276 5.97 20.73 0.28
CA PRO A 276 5.29 21.40 -0.83
C PRO A 276 6.02 21.22 -2.17
N ASP A 277 7.33 20.97 -2.15
CA ASP A 277 8.15 20.73 -3.34
C ASP A 277 8.25 19.22 -3.63
N PRO A 278 7.71 18.73 -4.78
CA PRO A 278 7.79 17.32 -5.18
C PRO A 278 9.22 16.77 -5.30
N THR A 279 10.20 17.61 -5.63
CA THR A 279 11.61 17.22 -5.73
C THR A 279 12.19 16.93 -4.36
N VAL A 280 11.84 17.73 -3.36
CA VAL A 280 12.26 17.51 -1.97
C VAL A 280 11.54 16.30 -1.39
N ALA A 281 10.24 16.17 -1.66
CA ALA A 281 9.42 15.05 -1.21
C ALA A 281 9.95 13.71 -1.75
N SER A 282 10.28 13.65 -3.04
CA SER A 282 10.85 12.48 -3.68
C SER A 282 12.24 12.16 -3.14
N ASN A 283 13.14 13.14 -2.99
CA ASN A 283 14.45 12.95 -2.35
C ASN A 283 14.34 12.43 -0.90
N TYR A 284 13.33 12.87 -0.16
CA TYR A 284 13.02 12.33 1.16
C TYR A 284 12.60 10.86 1.05
N LEU A 285 11.58 10.54 0.23
CA LEU A 285 11.08 9.19 0.01
C LEU A 285 12.19 8.24 -0.44
N ALA A 286 13.11 8.70 -1.29
CA ALA A 286 14.27 7.95 -1.77
C ALA A 286 15.14 7.40 -0.63
N ARG A 287 15.11 8.01 0.56
CA ARG A 287 15.88 7.61 1.75
C ARG A 287 15.09 6.78 2.76
N GLN A 288 13.80 6.52 2.50
CA GLN A 288 12.88 5.85 3.42
C GLN A 288 12.67 4.36 3.11
N VAL A 289 13.64 3.70 2.47
CA VAL A 289 13.50 2.29 2.07
C VAL A 289 13.30 1.35 3.27
N GLY A 290 13.88 1.69 4.43
CA GLY A 290 13.72 0.92 5.67
C GLY A 290 12.34 1.05 6.32
N ALA A 291 11.51 1.97 5.86
CA ALA A 291 10.15 2.20 6.36
C ALA A 291 9.07 1.70 5.38
N VAL A 292 9.45 0.85 4.41
CA VAL A 292 8.53 0.23 3.45
C VAL A 292 8.36 -1.24 3.79
N HIS A 293 7.11 -1.66 3.97
CA HIS A 293 6.72 -3.05 4.20
C HIS A 293 6.25 -3.67 2.89
N LEU A 294 6.80 -4.82 2.52
CA LEU A 294 6.49 -5.52 1.27
C LEU A 294 5.55 -6.70 1.52
N PHE A 295 4.47 -6.74 0.75
CA PHE A 295 3.51 -7.82 0.68
C PHE A 295 3.60 -8.45 -0.71
N GLN A 296 3.73 -9.77 -0.77
CA GLN A 296 3.77 -10.50 -2.02
C GLN A 296 2.88 -11.73 -1.88
N GLN A 297 1.97 -11.91 -2.83
CA GLN A 297 1.09 -13.05 -2.87
C GLN A 297 0.91 -13.53 -4.30
N ARG A 298 1.06 -14.85 -4.50
CA ARG A 298 0.66 -15.53 -5.74
C ARG A 298 -0.76 -16.06 -5.58
N ILE A 299 -1.60 -15.76 -6.55
CA ILE A 299 -3.05 -15.99 -6.54
C ILE A 299 -3.38 -16.90 -7.73
N PRO A 300 -3.99 -18.07 -7.50
CA PRO A 300 -4.45 -18.95 -8.57
C PRO A 300 -5.72 -18.38 -9.22
N ILE A 301 -5.81 -18.50 -10.54
CA ILE A 301 -7.01 -18.11 -11.30
C ILE A 301 -7.75 -19.37 -11.72
N HIS A 302 -8.84 -19.68 -11.03
CA HIS A 302 -9.54 -20.97 -11.19
C HIS A 302 -10.22 -21.13 -12.55
N ALA A 303 -10.59 -20.03 -13.20
CA ALA A 303 -11.23 -20.06 -14.51
C ALA A 303 -10.24 -20.21 -15.68
N ALA A 304 -8.92 -20.16 -15.42
CA ALA A 304 -7.91 -20.37 -16.46
C ALA A 304 -7.95 -21.84 -16.93
N LYS A 305 -8.01 -22.03 -18.24
CA LYS A 305 -8.05 -23.35 -18.91
C LYS A 305 -6.90 -23.49 -19.88
#